data_AF-A0A6A5AAY9-F1
#
_entry.id   AF-A0A6A5AAY9-F1
#
_cell.length_a   1.000
_cell.length_b   1.000
_cell.length_c   1.000
_cell.angle_alpha   90.00
_cell.angle_beta   90.00
_cell.angle_gamma   90.00
#
_symmetry.space_group_name_H-M   'P 1'
#
loop_
_entity.id
_entity.type
_entity.pdbx_description
1 polymer ?
#
loop_
_entity_poly.entity_id
_entity_poly.type
_entity_poly.pdbx_seq_one_letter_code
_entity_poly.pdbx_strand_id
1 'polypeptide(L)'
;MTELNKEKRLHGNRPRRAVKKHDDNNDEEHHGHHRAGGRGRKEDKYFWARAQQILPDTTQRVWWALEKGLTEYNTVLKQRKVLIDAVSALQMQNSELKALLRQYLGSAVNDELLIPPTQMIRVQEPRGL
;
A
#
# COMPACT_ATOMS: atom_id res chain seq x y z
N MET A 1 -26.94 -62.62 70.61
CA MET A 1 -26.89 -61.74 69.42
C MET A 1 -25.80 -60.69 69.66
N THR A 2 -24.48 -60.91 69.65
CA THR A 2 -23.56 -61.70 68.79
C THR A 2 -23.68 -61.42 67.29
N GLU A 3 -22.57 -60.91 66.72
CA GLU A 3 -22.23 -60.79 65.29
C GLU A 3 -22.95 -59.66 64.52
N LEU A 4 -22.34 -58.72 63.78
CA LEU A 4 -21.13 -58.65 62.94
C LEU A 4 -20.55 -57.21 63.07
N ASN A 5 -19.34 -56.87 63.56
CA ASN A 5 -17.98 -57.24 63.10
C ASN A 5 -17.85 -57.21 61.56
N LYS A 6 -16.91 -56.50 60.95
CA LYS A 6 -15.55 -56.20 61.40
C LYS A 6 -14.91 -55.25 60.40
N GLU A 7 -14.12 -54.32 60.93
CA GLU A 7 -12.96 -53.73 60.27
C GLU A 7 -12.28 -54.72 59.33
N LYS A 8 -11.96 -54.32 58.08
CA LYS A 8 -10.76 -54.78 57.34
C LYS A 8 -10.38 -53.78 56.24
N ARG A 9 -9.85 -52.61 56.64
CA ARG A 9 -8.56 -52.21 56.03
C ARG A 9 -7.58 -53.30 56.48
N LEU A 10 -6.67 -53.72 55.58
CA LEU A 10 -5.65 -54.77 55.74
C LEU A 10 -6.08 -56.15 55.21
N HIS A 11 -5.57 -56.47 54.02
CA HIS A 11 -4.99 -57.74 53.53
C HIS A 11 -4.72 -57.49 52.03
N GLY A 12 -3.51 -57.40 51.48
CA GLY A 12 -2.30 -58.12 51.81
C GLY A 12 -2.45 -59.60 51.45
N ASN A 13 -2.07 -60.01 50.23
CA ASN A 13 -0.96 -60.96 50.01
C ASN A 13 -0.70 -61.25 48.52
N ARG A 14 0.51 -61.74 48.26
CA ARG A 14 1.33 -61.72 47.04
C ARG A 14 1.08 -62.91 46.07
N PRO A 15 2.04 -63.31 45.19
CA PRO A 15 2.08 -63.09 43.74
C PRO A 15 1.95 -64.40 42.93
N ARG A 16 1.91 -64.35 41.59
CA ARG A 16 2.39 -65.48 40.75
C ARG A 16 3.16 -65.03 39.52
N ARG A 17 4.45 -65.34 39.53
CA ARG A 17 5.37 -65.36 38.40
C ARG A 17 4.97 -66.48 37.45
N ALA A 18 4.71 -66.17 36.18
CA ALA A 18 4.73 -67.13 35.10
C ALA A 18 5.66 -66.59 34.02
N VAL A 19 6.87 -67.15 33.97
CA VAL A 19 7.76 -67.02 32.82
C VAL A 19 7.24 -67.98 31.76
N LYS A 20 6.91 -67.47 30.57
CA LYS A 20 6.89 -68.28 29.35
C LYS A 20 7.72 -67.56 28.30
N LYS A 21 8.88 -68.13 28.00
CA LYS A 21 9.68 -67.81 26.81
C LYS A 21 8.93 -68.34 25.58
N HIS A 22 8.87 -67.54 24.53
CA HIS A 22 8.95 -68.04 23.17
C HIS A 22 9.66 -66.98 22.34
N ASP A 23 10.67 -67.45 21.63
CA ASP A 23 11.61 -66.70 20.82
C ASP A 23 10.97 -66.10 19.57
N ASP A 24 11.77 -65.17 19.02
CA ASP A 24 11.99 -64.88 17.61
C ASP A 24 11.37 -63.64 16.96
N ASN A 25 12.32 -62.75 16.65
CA ASN A 25 12.45 -61.90 15.48
C ASN A 25 12.00 -60.43 15.55
N ASN A 26 13.02 -59.61 15.28
CA ASN A 26 13.01 -58.28 14.69
C ASN A 26 13.11 -57.09 15.65
N ASP A 27 14.19 -57.04 16.44
CA ASP A 27 14.72 -55.77 16.91
C ASP A 27 15.60 -55.18 15.81
N GLU A 28 14.96 -54.32 15.02
CA GLU A 28 15.63 -53.47 14.04
C GLU A 28 16.80 -52.73 14.70
N GLU A 29 17.96 -52.84 14.07
CA GLU A 29 19.08 -51.95 14.28
C GLU A 29 18.61 -50.51 14.04
N HIS A 30 18.24 -49.81 15.11
CA HIS A 30 17.95 -48.38 15.08
C HIS A 30 19.29 -47.62 14.96
N HIS A 31 19.95 -47.79 13.82
CA HIS A 31 21.16 -47.09 13.46
C HIS A 31 20.89 -45.59 13.44
N GLY A 32 21.74 -44.86 14.16
CA GLY A 32 21.55 -43.46 14.48
C GLY A 32 21.31 -42.56 13.27
N HIS A 33 20.12 -41.97 13.24
CA HIS A 33 19.90 -40.67 12.60
C HIS A 33 19.95 -39.55 13.64
N HIS A 34 21.13 -39.41 14.27
CA HIS A 34 21.48 -38.20 15.01
C HIS A 34 22.71 -37.55 14.40
N ARG A 35 22.46 -36.65 13.43
CA ARG A 35 23.27 -35.48 13.04
C ARG A 35 22.73 -35.00 11.69
N ALA A 36 21.91 -33.96 11.60
CA ALA A 36 22.44 -32.59 11.54
C ALA A 36 21.36 -31.49 11.77
N GLY A 37 20.25 -31.78 12.43
CA GLY A 37 19.12 -30.83 12.54
C GLY A 37 19.26 -29.69 13.56
N GLY A 38 20.33 -29.65 14.34
CA GLY A 38 20.46 -28.73 15.49
C GLY A 38 21.14 -27.38 15.21
N ARG A 39 21.92 -27.28 14.12
CA ARG A 39 22.65 -26.04 13.75
C ARG A 39 21.77 -25.09 12.91
N GLY A 40 21.03 -25.63 11.95
CA GLY A 40 20.11 -24.86 11.10
C GLY A 40 19.04 -24.10 11.89
N ARG A 41 18.35 -24.73 12.86
CA ARG A 41 17.27 -24.06 13.61
C ARG A 41 17.71 -22.84 14.43
N LYS A 42 18.99 -22.76 14.83
CA LYS A 42 19.54 -21.59 15.53
C LYS A 42 19.93 -20.50 14.53
N GLU A 43 20.54 -20.89 13.41
CA GLU A 43 20.87 -19.98 12.31
C GLU A 43 19.62 -19.36 11.67
N ASP A 44 18.54 -20.13 11.55
CA ASP A 44 17.24 -19.69 11.04
C ASP A 44 16.62 -18.60 11.92
N LYS A 45 16.75 -18.71 13.26
CA LYS A 45 16.23 -17.70 14.20
C LYS A 45 16.93 -16.35 14.02
N TYR A 46 18.24 -16.34 13.79
CA TYR A 46 19.01 -15.12 13.58
C TYR A 46 19.01 -14.65 12.12
N PHE A 47 18.65 -15.52 11.18
CA PHE A 47 18.50 -15.17 9.78
C PHE A 47 17.39 -14.15 9.60
N TRP A 48 16.18 -14.43 10.11
CA TRP A 48 15.03 -13.52 9.97
C TRP A 48 15.23 -12.18 10.68
N ALA A 49 15.87 -12.18 11.86
CA ALA A 49 16.20 -10.96 12.58
C ALA A 49 17.17 -10.06 11.79
N ARG A 50 18.22 -10.66 11.19
CA ARG A 50 19.15 -9.92 10.32
C ARG A 50 18.47 -9.46 9.02
N ALA A 51 17.56 -10.27 8.48
CA ALA A 51 16.79 -9.93 7.30
C ALA A 51 15.77 -8.79 7.54
N GLN A 52 15.33 -8.57 8.77
CA GLN A 52 14.54 -7.37 9.12
C GLN A 52 15.42 -6.13 9.28
N GLN A 53 16.65 -6.26 9.78
CA GLN A 53 17.58 -5.14 9.98
C GLN A 53 18.11 -4.52 8.68
N ILE A 54 17.96 -5.18 7.53
CA ILE A 54 18.40 -4.66 6.23
C ILE A 54 17.67 -3.37 5.85
N LEU A 55 16.46 -3.16 6.39
CA LEU A 55 15.71 -1.92 6.23
C LEU A 55 15.48 -1.26 7.60
N PRO A 56 16.38 -0.36 8.03
CA PRO A 56 16.19 0.39 9.27
C PRO A 56 14.96 1.29 9.22
N ASP A 57 14.31 1.50 10.37
CA ASP A 57 13.16 2.40 10.53
C ASP A 57 13.43 3.84 10.06
N THR A 58 14.69 4.29 10.11
CA THR A 58 15.12 5.57 9.55
C THR A 58 14.89 5.62 8.04
N THR A 59 15.28 4.57 7.32
CA THR A 59 15.12 4.47 5.86
C THR A 59 13.65 4.38 5.48
N GLN A 60 12.85 3.61 6.24
CA GLN A 60 11.41 3.52 6.02
C GLN A 60 10.71 4.88 6.19
N ARG A 61 11.08 5.66 7.21
CA ARG A 61 10.55 7.03 7.40
C ARG A 61 10.89 7.96 6.24
N VAL A 62 12.12 7.87 5.73
CA VAL A 62 12.53 8.65 4.56
C VAL A 62 11.70 8.26 3.34
N TRP A 63 11.47 6.97 3.12
CA TRP A 63 10.66 6.49 1.99
C TRP A 63 9.22 6.97 2.08
N TRP A 64 8.60 6.94 3.28
CA TRP A 64 7.25 7.49 3.47
C TRP A 64 7.19 9.00 3.24
N ALA A 65 8.18 9.75 3.74
CA ALA A 65 8.25 11.18 3.50
C ALA A 65 8.44 11.49 2.01
N LEU A 66 9.25 10.69 1.31
CA LEU A 66 9.48 10.81 -0.12
C LEU A 66 8.23 10.50 -0.93
N GLU A 67 7.54 9.39 -0.62
CA GLU A 67 6.28 9.02 -1.27
C GLU A 67 5.22 10.11 -1.08
N LYS A 68 5.06 10.61 0.15
CA LYS A 68 4.15 11.71 0.44
C LYS A 68 4.51 12.97 -0.35
N GLY A 69 5.78 13.38 -0.33
CA GLY A 69 6.24 14.56 -1.07
C GLY A 69 6.04 14.43 -2.57
N LEU A 70 6.35 13.26 -3.14
CA LEU A 70 6.19 13.02 -4.58
C LEU A 70 4.72 12.92 -5.00
N THR A 71 3.85 12.36 -4.17
CA THR A 71 2.41 12.30 -4.45
C THR A 71 1.80 13.70 -4.44
N GLU A 72 2.07 14.50 -3.40
CA GLU A 72 1.65 15.91 -3.32
C GLU A 72 2.19 16.72 -4.51
N TYR A 73 3.49 16.60 -4.82
CA TYR A 73 4.09 17.28 -5.96
C TYR A 73 3.44 16.89 -7.29
N ASN A 74 3.14 15.60 -7.50
CA ASN A 74 2.45 15.13 -8.70
C ASN A 74 1.05 15.74 -8.82
N THR A 75 0.33 15.93 -7.70
CA THR A 75 -0.99 16.59 -7.73
C THR A 75 -0.89 18.03 -8.21
N VAL A 76 0.10 18.80 -7.71
CA VAL A 76 0.34 20.18 -8.14
C VAL A 76 0.71 20.24 -9.62
N LEU A 77 1.55 19.32 -10.11
CA LEU A 77 1.89 19.25 -11.52
C LEU A 77 0.69 18.98 -12.42
N LYS A 78 -0.21 18.07 -12.01
CA LYS A 78 -1.45 17.81 -12.74
C LYS A 78 -2.37 19.02 -12.76
N GLN A 79 -2.54 19.71 -11.63
CA GLN A 79 -3.32 20.95 -11.56
C GLN A 79 -2.72 22.04 -12.48
N ARG A 80 -1.39 22.21 -12.44
CA ARG A 80 -0.68 23.16 -13.30
C ARG A 80 -0.89 22.84 -14.78
N LYS A 81 -0.84 21.57 -15.18
CA LYS A 81 -1.13 21.15 -16.55
C LYS A 81 -2.53 21.60 -16.98
N VAL A 82 -3.55 21.31 -16.17
CA VAL A 82 -4.94 21.70 -16.46
C VAL A 82 -5.07 23.21 -16.65
N LEU A 83 -4.40 24.00 -15.80
CA LEU A 83 -4.40 25.46 -15.92
C LEU A 83 -3.71 25.94 -17.19
N ILE A 84 -2.59 25.33 -17.57
CA ILE A 84 -1.88 25.67 -18.83
C ILE A 84 -2.79 25.39 -20.04
N ASP A 85 -3.46 24.24 -20.05
CA ASP A 85 -4.38 23.87 -21.14
C ASP A 85 -5.53 24.88 -21.22
N ALA A 86 -6.12 25.27 -20.08
CA ALA A 86 -7.19 26.26 -20.01
C ALA A 86 -6.74 27.66 -20.47
N VAL A 87 -5.57 28.13 -20.03
CA VAL A 87 -5.00 29.42 -20.46
C VAL A 87 -4.73 29.42 -21.96
N SER A 88 -4.18 28.33 -22.49
CA SER A 88 -3.91 28.19 -23.93
C SER A 88 -5.20 28.24 -24.75
N ALA A 89 -6.26 27.55 -24.29
CA ALA A 89 -7.57 27.59 -24.93
C ALA A 89 -8.19 29.00 -24.89
N LEU A 90 -8.12 29.69 -23.74
CA LEU A 90 -8.60 31.07 -23.62
C LEU A 90 -7.83 32.04 -24.52
N GLN A 91 -6.52 31.86 -24.64
CA GLN A 91 -5.69 32.69 -25.51
C GLN A 91 -6.04 32.47 -26.99
N MET A 92 -6.29 31.23 -27.39
CA MET A 92 -6.77 30.89 -28.73
C MET A 92 -8.12 31.57 -29.01
N GLN A 93 -9.11 31.40 -28.13
CA GLN A 93 -10.42 32.06 -28.26
C GLN A 93 -10.32 33.59 -28.32
N ASN A 94 -9.46 34.19 -27.48
CA ASN A 94 -9.23 35.63 -27.51
C ASN A 94 -8.64 36.09 -28.84
N SER A 95 -7.73 35.31 -29.41
CA SER A 95 -7.14 35.60 -30.73
C SER A 95 -8.17 35.49 -31.86
N GLU A 96 -9.04 34.49 -31.81
CA GLU A 96 -10.15 34.31 -32.77
C GLU A 96 -11.16 35.45 -32.67
N LEU A 97 -11.58 35.82 -31.46
CA LEU A 97 -12.49 36.96 -31.24
C LEU A 97 -11.89 38.26 -31.75
N LYS A 98 -10.60 38.51 -31.52
CA LYS A 98 -9.89 39.67 -32.07
C LYS A 98 -9.84 39.63 -33.60
N ALA A 99 -9.63 38.46 -34.20
CA ALA A 99 -9.61 38.30 -35.65
C ALA A 99 -10.99 38.57 -36.26
N LEU A 100 -12.06 37.98 -35.69
CA LEU A 100 -13.45 38.22 -36.11
C LEU A 100 -13.84 39.68 -35.95
N LEU A 101 -13.44 40.32 -34.85
CA LEU A 101 -13.68 41.75 -34.66
C LEU A 101 -12.99 42.58 -35.74
N ARG A 102 -11.72 42.29 -36.06
CA ARG A 102 -11.01 42.98 -37.15
C ARG A 102 -11.69 42.79 -38.50
N GLN A 103 -12.15 41.57 -38.80
CA GLN A 103 -12.90 41.29 -40.02
C GLN A 103 -14.21 42.07 -40.06
N TYR A 104 -14.95 42.11 -38.96
CA TYR A 104 -16.20 42.87 -38.86
C TYR A 104 -15.94 44.36 -39.07
N LEU A 105 -14.92 44.92 -38.40
CA LEU A 105 -14.58 46.33 -38.49
C LEU A 105 -14.10 46.74 -39.88
N GLY A 106 -13.37 45.87 -40.58
CA GLY A 106 -12.87 46.11 -41.95
C GLY A 106 -13.84 45.71 -43.08
N SER A 107 -15.09 45.36 -42.76
CA SER A 107 -16.10 45.05 -43.77
C SER A 107 -16.56 46.31 -44.50
N ALA A 108 -16.57 46.27 -45.84
CA ALA A 108 -17.00 47.39 -46.69
C ALA A 108 -18.44 47.86 -46.40
N VAL A 109 -19.29 46.97 -45.88
CA VAL A 109 -20.66 47.30 -45.46
C VAL A 109 -20.68 48.35 -44.35
N ASN A 110 -19.65 48.41 -43.50
CA ASN A 110 -19.58 49.44 -42.45
C ASN A 110 -19.38 50.85 -43.02
N ASP A 111 -18.73 50.97 -44.19
CA ASP A 111 -18.46 52.25 -44.85
C ASP A 111 -19.67 52.74 -45.67
N GLU A 112 -20.60 51.85 -46.00
CA GLU A 112 -21.86 52.15 -46.69
C GLU A 112 -22.94 52.70 -45.75
N LEU A 113 -22.73 52.62 -44.44
CA LEU A 113 -23.69 53.09 -43.42
C LEU A 113 -23.52 54.60 -43.16
N LEU A 114 -24.64 55.32 -43.09
CA LEU A 114 -24.68 56.75 -42.73
C LEU A 114 -24.01 57.06 -41.38
N ILE A 115 -24.02 56.10 -40.45
CA ILE A 115 -23.29 56.15 -39.18
C ILE A 115 -22.63 54.78 -38.98
N PRO A 116 -21.30 54.68 -39.03
CA PRO A 116 -20.63 53.39 -38.87
C PRO A 116 -20.69 52.93 -37.40
N PRO A 117 -20.90 51.62 -37.14
CA PRO A 117 -21.10 51.07 -35.80
C PRO A 117 -19.91 51.32 -34.85
N THR A 118 -18.71 51.52 -35.39
CA THR A 118 -17.52 51.95 -34.66
C THR A 118 -17.71 53.24 -33.85
N GLN A 119 -18.55 54.17 -34.32
CA GLN A 119 -18.83 55.43 -33.60
C GLN A 119 -19.76 55.24 -32.39
N MET A 120 -20.51 54.14 -32.34
CA MET A 120 -21.42 53.83 -31.24
C MET A 120 -20.77 52.99 -30.13
N ILE A 121 -19.66 52.30 -30.42
CA ILE A 121 -18.98 51.43 -29.46
C ILE A 121 -18.33 52.29 -28.36
N ARG A 122 -18.85 52.18 -27.13
CA ARG A 122 -18.23 52.75 -25.93
C ARG A 122 -17.33 51.70 -25.28
N VAL A 123 -16.02 51.87 -25.41
CA VAL A 123 -15.05 51.04 -24.67
C VAL A 123 -15.05 51.54 -23.22
N GLN A 124 -15.50 50.70 -22.29
CA GLN A 124 -15.30 50.97 -20.86
C GLN A 124 -13.82 50.77 -20.54
N GLU A 125 -13.17 51.76 -19.95
CA GLU A 125 -11.80 51.60 -19.47
C GLU A 125 -11.73 50.47 -18.44
N PRO A 126 -10.70 49.61 -18.52
CA PRO A 126 -10.52 48.56 -17.52
C PRO A 126 -10.37 49.24 -16.15
N ARG A 127 -11.27 48.92 -15.21
CA ARG A 127 -11.14 49.40 -13.83
C ARG A 127 -9.81 48.90 -13.28
N GLY A 128 -8.88 49.82 -13.06
CA GLY A 128 -7.59 49.51 -12.45
C GLY A 128 -7.79 48.84 -11.08
N LEU A 129 -7.06 47.76 -10.87
CA LEU A 129 -6.79 47.14 -9.57
C LEU A 129 -5.27 47.04 -9.41
#